data_AF-M5DWX5-F1
#
_entry.id   AF-M5DWX5-F1
#
_cell.length_a   1.000
_cell.length_b   1.000
_cell.length_c   1.000
_cell.angle_alpha   90.00
_cell.angle_beta   90.00
_cell.angle_gamma   90.00
#
_symmetry.space_group_name_H-M   'P 1'
#
loop_
_entity.id
_entity.type
_entity.pdbx_description
1 polymer ?
#
loop_
_entity_poly.entity_id
_entity_poly.type
_entity_poly.pdbx_seq_one_letter_code
_entity_poly.pdbx_strand_id
1 'polypeptide(L)' 'MSVVDKNNNEVDSLGSRFERVFYRYFAWFPILTLPMLVWDLMAAGDMAPGLIIGLIHAVLVFRFVSVNNVPSWFRRK' A
#
# COMPACT_ATOMS: atom_id res chain seq x y z
N MET A 1 10.68 28.49 34.31
CA MET A 1 9.71 28.97 33.30
C MET A 1 10.01 28.21 32.00
N SER A 2 9.37 27.06 31.79
CA SER A 2 9.55 26.22 30.61
C SER A 2 8.71 26.78 29.45
N VAL A 3 9.37 27.36 28.45
CA VAL A 3 8.74 27.88 27.23
C VAL A 3 9.26 27.11 26.00
N VAL A 4 9.76 25.89 26.18
CA VAL A 4 10.46 25.14 25.10
C VAL A 4 9.70 23.89 24.62
N ASP A 5 8.60 23.48 25.26
CA ASP A 5 7.93 22.20 24.92
C ASP A 5 6.85 22.25 23.84
N LYS A 6 6.49 23.43 23.31
CA LYS A 6 5.26 23.52 22.49
C LYS A 6 5.42 23.28 20.99
N ASN A 7 6.64 23.27 20.44
CA ASN A 7 6.86 23.21 18.99
C ASN A 7 7.16 21.82 18.41
N ASN A 8 7.35 20.79 19.25
CA ASN A 8 7.78 19.47 18.77
C ASN A 8 6.63 18.47 18.56
N ASN A 9 5.39 18.81 18.94
CA ASN A 9 4.26 17.87 18.93
C ASN A 9 3.32 18.01 17.72
N GLU A 10 3.52 19.00 16.84
CA GLU A 10 2.62 19.23 15.70
C GLU A 10 3.00 18.40 14.46
N VAL A 11 4.28 18.05 14.33
CA VAL A 11 4.82 17.32 13.17
C VAL A 11 4.34 15.86 13.13
N ASP A 12 4.18 15.21 14.29
CA ASP A 12 3.72 13.82 14.37
C ASP A 12 2.23 13.64 14.03
N SER A 13 1.42 14.69 14.14
CA SER A 13 -0.03 14.59 13.91
C SER A 13 -0.42 14.66 12.43
N LEU A 14 0.38 15.35 11.61
CA LEU A 14 0.11 15.53 10.17
C LEU A 14 0.55 14.30 9.37
N GLY A 15 1.68 13.68 9.72
CA GLY A 15 2.13 12.40 9.13
C GLY A 15 1.10 11.29 9.35
N SER A 16 0.59 11.15 10.58
CA SER A 16 -0.41 10.13 10.96
C SER A 16 -1.72 10.18 10.14
N ARG A 17 -2.22 11.39 9.82
CA ARG A 17 -3.46 11.54 9.03
C ARG A 17 -3.21 11.32 7.55
N PHE A 18 -2.12 11.86 7.00
CA PHE A 18 -1.76 11.66 5.60
C PHE A 18 -1.45 10.18 5.32
N GLU A 19 -0.65 9.53 6.15
CA GLU A 19 -0.34 8.11 6.05
C GLU A 19 -1.62 7.27 6.05
N ARG A 20 -2.57 7.55 6.96
CA ARG A 20 -3.84 6.83 7.00
C ARG A 20 -4.65 6.96 5.71
N VAL A 21 -4.66 8.14 5.09
CA VAL A 21 -5.33 8.37 3.79
C VAL A 21 -4.55 7.69 2.66
N PHE A 22 -3.23 7.79 2.67
CA PHE A 22 -2.36 7.14 1.70
C PHE A 22 -2.51 5.62 1.71
N TYR A 23 -2.44 4.98 2.89
CA TYR A 23 -2.66 3.54 3.04
C TYR A 23 -4.10 3.12 2.70
N ARG A 24 -5.09 3.98 2.92
CA ARG A 24 -6.48 3.66 2.63
C ARG A 24 -6.84 3.77 1.14
N TYR A 25 -6.29 4.75 0.42
CA TYR A 25 -6.68 5.05 -0.96
C TYR A 25 -5.59 4.74 -1.98
N PHE A 26 -4.34 5.10 -1.69
CA PHE A 26 -3.23 4.96 -2.65
C PHE A 26 -2.50 3.63 -2.56
N ALA A 27 -2.50 2.96 -1.41
CA ALA A 27 -1.82 1.67 -1.29
C ALA A 27 -2.52 0.52 -2.06
N TRP A 28 -3.74 0.74 -2.54
CA TRP A 28 -4.43 -0.15 -3.49
C TRP A 28 -3.97 0.04 -4.94
N PHE A 29 -3.33 1.16 -5.26
CA PHE A 29 -2.93 1.50 -6.63
C PHE A 29 -2.03 0.43 -7.28
N PRO A 30 -0.97 -0.08 -6.63
CA PRO A 30 -0.15 -1.13 -7.21
C PRO A 30 -0.92 -2.44 -7.33
N ILE A 31 -1.87 -2.70 -6.44
CA ILE A 31 -2.69 -3.91 -6.45
C ILE A 31 -3.62 -3.93 -7.66
N LEU A 32 -4.14 -2.76 -8.06
CA LEU A 32 -5.06 -2.65 -9.18
C LEU A 32 -4.35 -2.50 -10.53
N THR A 33 -3.18 -1.85 -10.57
CA THR A 33 -2.49 -1.52 -11.84
C THR A 33 -1.49 -2.59 -12.29
N LEU A 34 -0.79 -3.26 -11.36
CA LEU A 34 0.18 -4.30 -11.71
C LEU A 34 -0.42 -5.49 -12.48
N PRO A 35 -1.65 -5.98 -12.20
CA PRO A 35 -2.22 -7.07 -12.98
C PRO A 35 -2.37 -6.73 -14.47
N MET A 36 -2.73 -5.49 -14.77
CA MET A 36 -2.84 -5.00 -16.15
C MET A 36 -1.47 -4.97 -16.83
N LEU A 37 -0.45 -4.54 -16.09
CA LEU A 37 0.94 -4.50 -16.57
C LEU A 37 1.53 -5.90 -16.80
N VAL A 38 1.24 -6.86 -15.90
CA VAL A 38 1.62 -8.27 -16.07
C VAL A 38 0.89 -8.88 -17.27
N TRP A 39 -0.39 -8.56 -17.45
CA TRP A 39 -1.16 -9.00 -18.60
C TRP A 39 -0.54 -8.50 -19.92
N ASP A 40 -0.18 -7.23 -19.99
CA ASP A 40 0.45 -6.64 -21.17
C ASP A 40 1.81 -7.30 -21.48
N LEU A 41 2.63 -7.58 -20.45
CA LEU A 41 3.91 -8.29 -20.61
C LEU A 41 3.74 -9.72 -21.12
N MET A 42 2.74 -10.43 -20.59
CA MET A 42 2.40 -11.79 -21.03
C MET A 42 1.88 -11.78 -22.47
N ALA A 43 1.05 -10.80 -22.83
CA ALA A 43 0.54 -10.61 -24.20
C ALA A 43 1.64 -10.22 -25.19
N ALA A 44 2.69 -9.51 -24.75
CA ALA A 44 3.86 -9.18 -25.54
C ALA A 44 4.80 -10.37 -25.80
N GLY A 45 4.51 -11.55 -25.22
CA GLY A 45 5.33 -12.76 -25.36
C GLY A 45 6.47 -12.87 -24.34
N ASP A 46 6.63 -11.87 -23.47
CA ASP A 46 7.67 -11.79 -22.45
C ASP A 46 7.23 -12.50 -21.15
N MET A 47 7.10 -13.83 -21.23
CA MET A 47 6.61 -14.65 -20.12
C MET A 47 7.56 -14.66 -18.91
N ALA A 48 8.88 -14.66 -19.13
CA ALA A 48 9.86 -14.70 -18.04
C ALA A 48 9.76 -13.47 -17.10
N PRO A 49 9.80 -12.21 -17.59
CA PRO A 49 9.59 -11.06 -16.73
C PRO A 49 8.15 -10.96 -16.22
N GLY A 50 7.15 -11.35 -17.03
CA GLY A 50 5.75 -11.40 -16.59
C GLY A 50 5.55 -12.27 -15.35
N LEU A 51 6.19 -13.45 -15.30
CA LEU A 51 6.09 -14.37 -14.18
C LEU A 51 6.80 -13.85 -12.92
N ILE A 52 7.99 -13.25 -13.07
CA ILE A 52 8.71 -12.62 -11.95
C ILE A 52 7.89 -11.49 -11.35
N ILE A 53 7.35 -10.60 -12.19
CA ILE A 53 6.54 -9.46 -11.74
C ILE A 53 5.24 -9.95 -11.10
N GLY A 54 4.62 -11.00 -11.65
CA GLY A 54 3.45 -11.64 -11.06
C GLY A 54 3.71 -12.20 -9.65
N LEU A 55 4.85 -12.85 -9.43
CA LEU A 55 5.24 -13.35 -8.10
C LEU A 55 5.48 -12.21 -7.11
N ILE A 56 6.19 -11.15 -7.53
CA ILE A 56 6.42 -9.96 -6.70
C ILE A 56 5.07 -9.31 -6.35
N HIS A 57 4.17 -9.19 -7.31
CA HIS A 57 2.83 -8.67 -7.09
C HIS A 57 2.06 -9.49 -6.05
N ALA A 58 2.08 -10.82 -6.14
CA ALA A 58 1.42 -11.68 -5.16
C ALA A 58 1.95 -11.45 -3.73
N VAL A 59 3.27 -11.31 -3.57
CA VAL A 59 3.90 -11.00 -2.27
C VAL A 59 3.48 -9.62 -1.75
N LEU A 60 3.44 -8.61 -2.62
CA LEU A 60 3.01 -7.26 -2.26
C LEU A 60 1.54 -7.24 -1.80
N VAL A 61 0.64 -7.93 -2.51
CA VAL A 61 -0.78 -8.05 -2.14
C VAL A 61 -0.91 -8.77 -0.80
N PHE A 62 -0.21 -9.89 -0.61
CA PHE A 62 -0.24 -10.63 0.65
C PHE A 62 0.25 -9.78 1.83
N ARG A 63 1.35 -9.05 1.63
CA ARG A 63 1.90 -8.14 2.64
C ARG A 63 0.92 -7.02 2.95
N PHE A 64 0.29 -6.44 1.93
CA PHE A 64 -0.72 -5.39 2.08
C PHE A 64 -1.92 -5.86 2.91
N VAL A 65 -2.49 -7.02 2.59
CA VAL A 65 -3.62 -7.62 3.32
C VAL A 65 -3.25 -7.87 4.78
N SER A 66 -2.05 -8.38 5.02
CA SER A 66 -1.54 -8.70 6.36
C SER A 66 -1.28 -7.44 7.20
N VAL A 67 -0.70 -6.39 6.63
CA VAL A 67 -0.37 -5.15 7.34
C VAL A 67 -1.60 -4.29 7.61
N ASN A 68 -2.50 -4.16 6.63
CA ASN A 68 -3.67 -3.30 6.78
C ASN A 68 -4.84 -3.97 7.51
N ASN A 69 -4.71 -5.26 7.87
CA ASN A 69 -5.75 -6.06 8.49
C ASN A 69 -7.11 -5.86 7.79
N VAL A 70 -7.09 -5.87 6.46
CA VAL A 70 -8.27 -5.64 5.59
C VAL A 70 -9.48 -6.50 5.99
N PRO A 71 -9.32 -7.76 6.46
CA PRO A 71 -10.45 -8.54 6.97
C PRO A 71 -11.19 -7.89 8.15
N SER A 72 -10.49 -7.10 8.98
CA SER A 72 -11.09 -6.31 10.07
C SER A 72 -12.03 -5.22 9.55
N TRP A 73 -11.75 -4.63 8.37
CA TRP A 73 -12.67 -3.67 7.73
C TRP A 73 -13.96 -4.31 7.25
N PHE A 74 -13.95 -5.62 6.97
CA PHE A 74 -15.13 -6.40 6.61
C PHE A 74 -15.88 -7.00 7.81
N ARG A 75 -15.30 -6.98 9.03
CA ARG A 75 -16.04 -7.30 10.25
C ARG A 75 -17.03 -6.16 10.52
N ARG A 76 -18.28 -6.36 10.07
CA ARG A 76 -19.42 -5.58 10.55
C ARG A 76 -19.58 -5.85 12.06
N LYS A 77 -19.80 -4.76 12.79
CA LYS A 77 -20.03 -4.71 14.23
C LYS A 77 -21.23 -5.56 14.63
#